data_AF-A0A935QUH1-F1
#
_entry.id   AF-A0A935QUH1-F1
#
_cell.length_a   1.000
_cell.length_b   1.000
_cell.length_c   1.000
_cell.angle_alpha   90.00
_cell.angle_beta   90.00
_cell.angle_gamma   90.00
#
_symmetry.space_group_name_H-M   'P 1'
#
loop_
_entity.id
_entity.type
_entity.pdbx_description
1 polymer ?
#
loop_
_entity_poly.entity_id
_entity_poly.type
_entity_poly.pdbx_seq_one_letter_code
_entity_poly.pdbx_strand_id
1 'polypeptide(L)'
;MVTEAGDRRSWLVLAGLTALAAFQPLGCEQKGKGDSALGASLSALLESAGPNVIVPALADAEAKALALDEALARLEATLTAGDDPAADQLAAQEAWRAVMSSWQRVELMQLGPLGSSLTALGGEDLRDEVYSWPSVNPCRVDQVTADGSYAKDTFFTESLVNTTGLDAVEHLLFAAAENVCPAQVTPNSDGAWEALGPDEVARRRVDYARVLTAGVLTALDDAQARFVEDGFSEALALDDPNTPYESEQQALNAVYDALFYLELSTKDKKLATPLGLRDCGETICPDDIEHLPSGFGGPAIAANLAGFRALYTGQDGARRGRSAG
;
A
#
# COMPACT_ATOMS: atom_id res chain seq x y z
N MET A 1 -49.34 28.90 -46.11
CA MET A 1 -48.81 27.95 -47.11
C MET A 1 -47.30 28.08 -47.12
N VAL A 2 -46.58 27.14 -46.52
CA VAL A 2 -45.71 26.18 -47.22
C VAL A 2 -45.58 25.00 -46.25
N THR A 3 -46.09 23.86 -46.69
CA THR A 3 -45.86 22.53 -46.11
C THR A 3 -44.47 22.07 -46.55
N GLU A 4 -43.55 21.84 -45.63
CA GLU A 4 -42.31 21.12 -45.94
C GLU A 4 -42.55 19.62 -45.81
N ALA A 5 -42.39 18.96 -46.95
CA ALA A 5 -42.47 17.52 -47.10
C ALA A 5 -41.22 16.86 -46.46
N GLY A 6 -41.44 16.04 -45.45
CA GLY A 6 -40.40 15.18 -44.88
C GLY A 6 -39.83 14.25 -45.93
N ASP A 7 -38.51 14.32 -46.11
CA ASP A 7 -37.75 13.54 -47.07
C ASP A 7 -37.87 12.04 -46.78
N ARG A 8 -38.50 11.31 -47.71
CA ARG A 8 -38.74 9.86 -47.64
C ARG A 8 -37.44 9.03 -47.56
N ARG A 9 -36.28 9.65 -47.77
CA ARG A 9 -34.97 9.00 -47.65
C ARG A 9 -34.55 8.74 -46.19
N SER A 10 -35.03 9.51 -45.22
CA SER A 10 -34.64 9.36 -43.82
C SER A 10 -35.28 8.13 -43.13
N TRP A 11 -36.45 7.69 -43.60
CA TRP A 11 -37.13 6.49 -43.05
C TRP A 11 -36.56 5.18 -43.60
N LEU A 12 -36.00 5.18 -44.81
CA LEU A 12 -35.37 4.00 -45.40
C LEU A 12 -34.01 3.66 -44.77
N VAL A 13 -33.29 4.67 -44.26
CA VAL A 13 -32.02 4.45 -43.54
C VAL A 13 -32.27 3.88 -42.13
N LEU A 14 -33.33 4.32 -41.43
CA LEU A 14 -33.72 3.75 -40.14
C LEU A 14 -34.27 2.31 -40.25
N ALA A 15 -34.97 1.98 -41.33
CA ALA A 15 -35.45 0.60 -41.57
C ALA A 15 -34.33 -0.36 -42.00
N GLY A 16 -33.25 0.13 -42.61
CA GLY A 16 -32.08 -0.67 -42.98
C GLY A 16 -31.20 -1.05 -41.78
N LEU A 17 -31.08 -0.17 -40.78
CA LEU A 17 -30.26 -0.42 -39.58
C LEU A 17 -30.93 -1.38 -38.60
N THR A 18 -32.26 -1.48 -38.57
CA THR A 18 -32.96 -2.50 -37.78
C THR A 18 -32.92 -3.89 -38.42
N ALA A 19 -32.77 -3.99 -39.75
CA ALA A 19 -32.66 -5.27 -40.44
C ALA A 19 -31.25 -5.91 -40.34
N LEU A 20 -30.18 -5.11 -40.19
CA LEU A 20 -28.82 -5.65 -39.94
C LEU A 20 -28.59 -6.06 -38.48
N ALA A 21 -29.39 -5.56 -37.54
CA ALA A 21 -29.36 -5.99 -36.13
C ALA A 21 -30.05 -7.35 -35.91
N ALA A 22 -30.82 -7.86 -36.89
CA ALA A 22 -31.54 -9.12 -36.78
C ALA A 22 -30.81 -10.35 -37.38
N PHE A 23 -29.62 -10.15 -37.97
CA PHE A 23 -28.81 -11.23 -38.60
C PHE A 23 -27.33 -11.20 -38.23
N GLN A 24 -26.97 -10.56 -37.12
CA GLN A 24 -25.74 -10.92 -36.41
C GLN A 24 -26.06 -12.16 -35.58
N PRO A 25 -25.21 -13.20 -35.55
CA PRO A 25 -25.37 -14.30 -34.60
C PRO A 25 -25.20 -13.71 -33.20
N LEU A 26 -26.31 -13.29 -32.60
CA LEU A 26 -26.42 -13.01 -31.18
C LEU A 26 -26.16 -14.32 -30.45
N GLY A 27 -25.15 -14.28 -29.60
CA GLY A 27 -24.84 -15.33 -28.66
C GLY A 27 -23.82 -16.30 -29.21
N CYS A 28 -22.63 -16.29 -28.60
CA CYS A 28 -22.00 -17.56 -28.26
C CYS A 28 -23.10 -18.47 -27.72
N GLU A 29 -23.38 -19.53 -28.47
CA GLU A 29 -24.11 -20.68 -27.96
C GLU A 29 -23.46 -21.03 -26.61
N GLN A 30 -24.22 -20.95 -25.51
CA GLN A 30 -23.82 -21.52 -24.24
C GLN A 30 -23.72 -23.04 -24.44
N LYS A 31 -22.64 -23.48 -25.07
CA LYS A 31 -22.22 -24.87 -25.10
C LYS A 31 -21.59 -25.19 -23.77
N GLY A 32 -22.48 -25.54 -22.84
CA GLY A 32 -22.18 -26.36 -21.69
C GLY A 32 -21.49 -25.64 -20.53
N LYS A 33 -21.87 -26.06 -19.33
CA LYS A 33 -20.91 -26.24 -18.23
C LYS A 33 -19.77 -27.11 -18.78
N GLY A 34 -18.77 -26.48 -19.36
CA GLY A 34 -17.55 -27.10 -19.79
C GLY A 34 -16.46 -26.47 -18.95
N ASP A 35 -15.85 -27.28 -18.09
CA ASP A 35 -14.56 -27.01 -17.45
C ASP A 35 -13.56 -26.64 -18.55
N SER A 36 -13.52 -25.37 -18.92
CA SER A 36 -12.51 -24.88 -19.84
C SER A 36 -11.22 -24.79 -19.05
N ALA A 37 -10.11 -25.25 -19.63
CA ALA A 37 -8.80 -25.15 -18.99
C ALA A 37 -8.48 -23.71 -18.53
N LEU A 38 -9.09 -22.70 -19.19
CA LEU A 38 -9.00 -21.30 -18.80
C LEU A 38 -9.74 -20.99 -17.50
N GLY A 39 -10.98 -21.47 -17.32
CA GLY A 39 -11.73 -21.32 -16.07
C GLY A 39 -11.03 -22.00 -14.90
N ALA A 40 -10.56 -23.24 -15.08
CA ALA A 40 -9.79 -23.93 -14.05
C ALA A 40 -8.47 -23.21 -13.69
N SER A 41 -7.82 -22.55 -14.66
CA SER A 41 -6.62 -21.74 -14.40
C SER A 41 -6.94 -20.45 -13.65
N LEU A 42 -8.13 -19.89 -13.87
CA LEU A 42 -8.60 -18.70 -13.17
C LEU A 42 -8.90 -19.01 -11.71
N SER A 43 -9.73 -20.02 -11.42
CA SER A 43 -10.05 -20.39 -10.04
C SER A 43 -8.76 -20.72 -9.26
N ALA A 44 -7.83 -21.47 -9.86
CA ALA A 44 -6.54 -21.77 -9.25
C ALA A 44 -5.67 -20.53 -8.96
N LEU A 45 -5.75 -19.48 -9.78
CA LEU A 45 -5.06 -18.22 -9.52
C LEU A 45 -5.66 -17.54 -8.27
N LEU A 46 -6.98 -17.41 -8.21
CA LEU A 46 -7.70 -16.75 -7.13
C LEU A 46 -7.49 -17.49 -5.79
N GLU A 47 -7.62 -18.83 -5.80
CA GLU A 47 -7.31 -19.71 -4.67
C GLU A 47 -5.87 -19.54 -4.17
N SER A 48 -4.93 -19.21 -5.07
CA SER A 48 -3.52 -19.07 -4.70
C SER A 48 -3.14 -17.68 -4.17
N ALA A 49 -3.85 -16.63 -4.59
CA ALA A 49 -3.43 -15.24 -4.35
C ALA A 49 -3.37 -14.89 -2.86
N GLY A 50 -4.43 -15.19 -2.10
CA GLY A 50 -4.46 -14.99 -0.64
C GLY A 50 -3.39 -15.81 0.09
N PRO A 51 -3.52 -17.15 0.14
CA PRO A 51 -2.73 -17.99 1.03
C PRO A 51 -1.27 -18.20 0.59
N ASN A 52 -0.96 -18.11 -0.70
CA ASN A 52 0.40 -18.37 -1.20
C ASN A 52 1.19 -17.08 -1.51
N VAL A 53 0.52 -15.93 -1.64
CA VAL A 53 1.19 -14.68 -1.99
C VAL A 53 1.03 -13.62 -0.90
N ILE A 54 -0.21 -13.24 -0.58
CA ILE A 54 -0.49 -12.10 0.30
C ILE A 54 -0.17 -12.44 1.75
N VAL A 55 -0.74 -13.53 2.27
CA VAL A 55 -0.57 -13.94 3.68
C VAL A 55 0.92 -14.17 4.04
N PRO A 56 1.72 -14.91 3.24
CA PRO A 56 3.14 -15.06 3.54
C PRO A 56 3.94 -13.75 3.45
N ALA A 57 3.52 -12.81 2.60
CA ALA A 57 4.18 -11.51 2.49
C ALA A 57 3.87 -10.60 3.70
N LEU A 58 2.62 -10.62 4.19
CA LEU A 58 2.23 -9.96 5.44
C LEU A 58 3.00 -10.54 6.64
N ALA A 59 3.07 -11.87 6.76
CA ALA A 59 3.81 -12.53 7.83
C ALA A 59 5.32 -12.20 7.81
N ASP A 60 5.94 -12.07 6.62
CA ASP A 60 7.32 -11.63 6.53
C ASP A 60 7.47 -10.15 6.92
N ALA A 61 6.52 -9.28 6.54
CA ALA A 61 6.54 -7.89 6.96
C ALA A 61 6.40 -7.75 8.49
N GLU A 62 5.50 -8.51 9.11
CA GLU A 62 5.32 -8.57 10.57
C GLU A 62 6.61 -9.03 11.27
N ALA A 63 7.22 -10.12 10.81
CA ALA A 63 8.48 -10.61 11.38
C ALA A 63 9.61 -9.56 11.30
N LYS A 64 9.63 -8.74 10.24
CA LYS A 64 10.59 -7.62 10.11
C LYS A 64 10.21 -6.42 10.96
N ALA A 65 8.92 -6.14 11.15
CA ALA A 65 8.44 -5.10 12.05
C ALA A 65 8.78 -5.44 13.52
N LEU A 66 8.68 -6.71 13.92
CA LEU A 66 9.14 -7.17 15.24
C LEU A 66 10.65 -6.94 15.43
N ALA A 67 11.46 -7.23 14.41
CA ALA A 67 12.89 -6.97 14.46
C ALA A 67 13.22 -5.46 14.54
N LEU A 68 12.39 -4.60 13.94
CA LEU A 68 12.47 -3.16 14.08
C LEU A 68 12.12 -2.71 15.51
N ASP A 69 11.04 -3.22 16.10
CA ASP A 69 10.68 -2.92 17.49
C ASP A 69 11.81 -3.29 18.47
N GLU A 70 12.41 -4.47 18.31
CA GLU A 70 13.56 -4.89 19.10
C GLU A 70 14.78 -3.97 18.92
N ALA A 71 15.03 -3.47 17.70
CA ALA A 71 16.12 -2.54 17.44
C ALA A 71 15.87 -1.16 18.06
N LEU A 72 14.63 -0.67 17.99
CA LEU A 72 14.22 0.58 18.63
C LEU A 72 14.27 0.48 20.16
N ALA A 73 13.90 -0.66 20.74
CA ALA A 73 14.01 -0.89 22.18
C ALA A 73 15.47 -0.87 22.67
N ARG A 74 16.41 -1.41 21.88
CA ARG A 74 17.85 -1.30 22.19
C ARG A 74 18.33 0.15 22.11
N LEU A 75 17.96 0.86 21.05
CA LEU A 75 18.30 2.26 20.87
C LEU A 75 17.77 3.15 22.01
N GLU A 76 16.51 2.94 22.42
CA GLU A 76 15.90 3.63 23.56
C GLU A 76 16.69 3.37 24.85
N ALA A 77 17.09 2.12 25.11
CA ALA A 77 17.86 1.76 26.29
C ALA A 77 19.24 2.44 26.31
N THR A 78 19.94 2.49 25.16
CA THR A 78 21.23 3.17 25.00
C THR A 78 21.12 4.68 25.23
N LEU A 79 20.09 5.32 24.66
CA LEU A 79 19.82 6.74 24.90
C LEU A 79 19.47 7.03 26.37
N THR A 80 18.71 6.14 27.02
CA THR A 80 18.34 6.26 28.44
C THR A 80 19.55 6.11 29.36
N ALA A 81 20.50 5.26 29.01
CA ALA A 81 21.75 5.09 29.73
C ALA A 81 22.72 6.28 29.56
N GLY A 82 22.49 7.13 28.55
CA GLY A 82 23.42 8.21 28.17
C GLY A 82 24.67 7.69 27.45
N ASP A 83 24.59 6.50 26.87
CA ASP A 83 25.66 5.88 26.09
C ASP A 83 25.61 6.37 24.61
N ASP A 84 26.67 6.11 23.84
CA ASP A 84 26.74 6.47 22.42
C ASP A 84 25.72 5.66 21.59
N PRO A 85 24.68 6.29 20.99
CA PRO A 85 23.63 5.59 20.29
C PRO A 85 24.00 5.17 18.86
N ALA A 86 25.18 5.53 18.34
CA ALA A 86 25.50 5.41 16.92
C ALA A 86 25.31 3.97 16.36
N ALA A 87 25.73 2.95 17.12
CA ALA A 87 25.59 1.56 16.68
C ALA A 87 24.13 1.08 16.67
N ASP A 88 23.35 1.42 17.71
CA ASP A 88 21.94 1.04 17.80
C ASP A 88 21.06 1.85 16.84
N GLN A 89 21.41 3.10 16.56
CA GLN A 89 20.77 3.94 15.55
C GLN A 89 20.93 3.28 14.17
N LEU A 90 22.14 2.86 13.83
CA LEU A 90 22.40 2.15 12.57
C LEU A 90 21.60 0.85 12.50
N ALA A 91 21.55 0.08 13.59
CA ALA A 91 20.78 -1.15 13.65
C ALA A 91 19.27 -0.92 13.45
N ALA A 92 18.70 0.12 14.07
CA ALA A 92 17.31 0.51 13.88
C ALA A 92 17.03 0.95 12.42
N GLN A 93 17.93 1.72 11.82
CA GLN A 93 17.84 2.12 10.42
C GLN A 93 17.92 0.92 9.45
N GLU A 94 18.78 -0.06 9.73
CA GLU A 94 18.86 -1.30 8.94
C GLU A 94 17.60 -2.16 9.10
N ALA A 95 17.07 -2.27 10.32
CA ALA A 95 15.81 -2.97 10.58
C ALA A 95 14.63 -2.30 9.88
N TRP A 96 14.59 -0.96 9.85
CA TRP A 96 13.58 -0.20 9.11
C TRP A 96 13.65 -0.50 7.60
N ARG A 97 14.86 -0.52 7.01
CA ARG A 97 15.02 -0.90 5.59
C ARG A 97 14.58 -2.34 5.33
N ALA A 98 14.77 -3.24 6.29
CA ALA A 98 14.36 -4.63 6.17
C ALA A 98 12.83 -4.79 6.17
N VAL A 99 12.12 -4.11 7.07
CA VAL A 99 10.64 -4.11 7.04
C VAL A 99 10.11 -3.41 5.80
N MET A 100 10.72 -2.29 5.39
CA MET A 100 10.30 -1.57 4.19
C MET A 100 10.52 -2.41 2.92
N SER A 101 11.62 -3.15 2.82
CA SER A 101 11.83 -4.12 1.72
C SER A 101 10.70 -5.16 1.65
N SER A 102 10.21 -5.60 2.80
CA SER A 102 9.14 -6.60 2.84
C SER A 102 7.79 -5.99 2.52
N TRP A 103 7.46 -4.87 3.15
CA TRP A 103 6.22 -4.15 2.93
C TRP A 103 6.06 -3.68 1.47
N GLN A 104 7.13 -3.21 0.83
CA GLN A 104 7.09 -2.83 -0.58
C GLN A 104 6.78 -4.01 -1.52
N ARG A 105 6.89 -5.27 -1.08
CA ARG A 105 6.35 -6.40 -1.84
C ARG A 105 4.82 -6.53 -1.68
N VAL A 106 4.28 -6.16 -0.53
CA VAL A 106 2.84 -6.17 -0.22
C VAL A 106 2.13 -4.95 -0.82
N GLU A 107 2.79 -3.80 -0.90
CA GLU A 107 2.15 -2.50 -1.15
C GLU A 107 1.23 -2.42 -2.39
N LEU A 108 1.58 -3.14 -3.45
CA LEU A 108 0.76 -3.21 -4.67
C LEU A 108 -0.46 -4.15 -4.54
N MET A 109 -0.46 -5.04 -3.55
CA MET A 109 -1.50 -6.05 -3.32
C MET A 109 -2.71 -5.42 -2.62
N GLN A 110 -3.19 -4.29 -3.14
CA GLN A 110 -4.31 -3.49 -2.62
C GLN A 110 -5.65 -4.16 -2.92
N LEU A 111 -5.82 -5.35 -2.35
CA LEU A 111 -6.97 -6.23 -2.50
C LEU A 111 -7.71 -6.33 -1.18
N GLY A 112 -9.04 -6.24 -1.23
CA GLY A 112 -9.86 -6.38 -0.04
C GLY A 112 -9.40 -5.44 1.07
N PRO A 113 -9.14 -5.93 2.29
CA PRO A 113 -8.77 -5.11 3.44
C PRO A 113 -7.57 -4.18 3.21
N LEU A 114 -6.61 -4.56 2.36
CA LEU A 114 -5.44 -3.74 2.00
C LEU A 114 -5.75 -2.68 0.93
N GLY A 115 -6.91 -2.76 0.29
CA GLY A 115 -7.38 -1.77 -0.67
C GLY A 115 -8.18 -0.66 -0.01
N SER A 116 -8.37 0.44 -0.76
CA SER A 116 -9.10 1.58 -0.24
C SER A 116 -10.59 1.30 -0.05
N SER A 117 -11.17 1.69 1.08
CA SER A 117 -12.61 1.55 1.36
C SER A 117 -13.51 2.31 0.38
N LEU A 118 -12.95 3.28 -0.36
CA LEU A 118 -13.68 4.08 -1.33
C LEU A 118 -13.75 3.46 -2.72
N THR A 119 -12.81 2.57 -3.07
CA THR A 119 -12.62 2.13 -4.46
C THR A 119 -12.39 0.62 -4.62
N ALA A 120 -11.88 -0.07 -3.60
CA ALA A 120 -11.70 -1.51 -3.62
C ALA A 120 -12.90 -2.24 -3.01
N LEU A 121 -13.32 -3.34 -3.62
CA LEU A 121 -14.32 -4.23 -3.04
C LEU A 121 -13.73 -4.91 -1.79
N GLY A 122 -14.43 -4.79 -0.66
CA GLY A 122 -13.92 -5.23 0.63
C GLY A 122 -12.80 -4.35 1.19
N GLY A 123 -12.63 -3.12 0.67
CA GLY A 123 -11.63 -2.15 1.11
C GLY A 123 -11.79 -1.73 2.58
N GLU A 124 -10.69 -1.72 3.33
CA GLU A 124 -10.64 -1.29 4.74
C GLU A 124 -9.51 -0.27 5.02
N ASP A 125 -8.78 0.19 3.99
CA ASP A 125 -7.68 1.16 4.10
C ASP A 125 -6.50 0.69 4.99
N LEU A 126 -6.39 -0.60 5.36
CA LEU A 126 -5.35 -1.11 6.28
C LEU A 126 -3.91 -0.89 5.77
N ARG A 127 -3.74 -0.74 4.45
CA ARG A 127 -2.46 -0.36 3.84
C ARG A 127 -1.96 0.96 4.41
N ASP A 128 -2.84 1.95 4.56
CA ASP A 128 -2.46 3.31 4.97
C ASP A 128 -2.11 3.38 6.46
N GLU A 129 -2.63 2.46 7.28
CA GLU A 129 -2.24 2.32 8.69
C GLU A 129 -0.81 1.79 8.86
N VAL A 130 -0.32 0.99 7.90
CA VAL A 130 1.06 0.49 7.89
C VAL A 130 2.01 1.48 7.21
N TYR A 131 1.60 2.07 6.09
CA TYR A 131 2.43 2.96 5.28
C TYR A 131 1.57 3.82 4.34
N SER A 132 1.62 5.14 4.52
CA SER A 132 0.63 6.04 3.91
C SER A 132 1.12 6.85 2.71
N TRP A 133 2.34 6.61 2.22
CA TRP A 133 2.92 7.37 1.10
C TRP A 133 1.98 7.37 -0.12
N PRO A 134 1.78 8.50 -0.82
CA PRO A 134 2.51 9.76 -0.70
C PRO A 134 1.97 10.75 0.34
N SER A 135 1.03 10.34 1.21
CA SER A 135 0.43 11.20 2.22
C SER A 135 1.36 11.44 3.41
N VAL A 136 2.57 11.98 3.19
CA VAL A 136 3.55 12.22 4.25
C VAL A 136 3.46 13.65 4.79
N ASN A 137 3.72 13.85 6.09
CA ASN A 137 3.82 15.20 6.68
C ASN A 137 4.95 15.31 7.73
N PRO A 138 6.22 15.43 7.28
CA PRO A 138 7.38 15.52 8.17
C PRO A 138 7.31 16.61 9.24
N CYS A 139 6.80 17.80 8.90
CA CYS A 139 6.64 18.87 9.91
C CYS A 139 5.60 18.48 10.97
N ARG A 140 4.50 17.82 10.59
CA ARG A 140 3.55 17.34 11.59
C ARG A 140 4.15 16.24 12.49
N VAL A 141 5.00 15.36 11.95
CA VAL A 141 5.75 14.39 12.76
C VAL A 141 6.67 15.10 13.77
N ASP A 142 7.34 16.18 13.36
CA ASP A 142 8.14 17.01 14.28
C ASP A 142 7.29 17.75 15.32
N GLN A 143 6.07 18.21 14.96
CA GLN A 143 5.13 18.80 15.92
C GLN A 143 4.74 17.80 17.01
N VAL A 144 4.39 16.56 16.62
CA VAL A 144 4.03 15.49 17.55
C VAL A 144 5.23 15.09 18.42
N THR A 145 6.43 15.08 17.85
CA THR A 145 7.68 14.88 18.61
C THR A 145 7.85 15.97 19.66
N ALA A 146 7.61 17.23 19.28
CA ALA A 146 7.82 18.38 20.16
C ALA A 146 6.79 18.47 21.31
N ASP A 147 5.52 18.15 21.04
CA ASP A 147 4.45 18.21 22.03
C ASP A 147 4.26 16.90 22.82
N GLY A 148 4.84 15.79 22.36
CA GLY A 148 4.77 14.49 23.03
C GLY A 148 3.41 13.80 22.92
N SER A 149 2.53 14.25 22.02
CA SER A 149 1.16 13.75 21.90
C SER A 149 1.06 12.28 21.47
N TYR A 150 2.14 11.72 20.91
CA TYR A 150 2.26 10.28 20.60
C TYR A 150 2.11 9.38 21.82
N ALA A 151 2.33 9.89 23.04
CA ALA A 151 2.20 9.11 24.27
C ALA A 151 0.76 8.99 24.80
N LYS A 152 -0.24 9.56 24.10
CA LYS A 152 -1.64 9.50 24.51
C LYS A 152 -2.28 8.19 24.04
N ASP A 153 -3.12 7.58 24.89
CA ASP A 153 -3.89 6.38 24.52
C ASP A 153 -4.82 6.61 23.30
N THR A 154 -5.26 7.85 23.08
CA THR A 154 -6.12 8.24 21.94
C THR A 154 -5.33 8.58 20.67
N PHE A 155 -4.00 8.48 20.68
CA PHE A 155 -3.15 8.99 19.61
C PHE A 155 -3.55 8.44 18.23
N PHE A 156 -3.70 7.12 18.07
CA PHE A 156 -4.08 6.52 16.80
C PHE A 156 -5.51 6.88 16.35
N THR A 157 -6.43 7.14 17.29
CA THR A 157 -7.81 7.54 16.96
C THR A 157 -7.96 9.02 16.62
N GLU A 158 -7.03 9.87 17.06
CA GLU A 158 -7.04 11.32 16.83
C GLU A 158 -6.08 11.77 15.73
N SER A 159 -5.12 10.91 15.35
CA SER A 159 -4.10 11.21 14.36
C SER A 159 -4.52 10.78 12.97
N LEU A 160 -3.97 11.46 11.97
CA LEU A 160 -4.10 11.07 10.57
C LEU A 160 -2.90 10.20 10.19
N VAL A 161 -3.10 9.34 9.19
CA VAL A 161 -2.07 8.41 8.68
C VAL A 161 -0.78 9.09 8.24
N ASN A 162 -0.83 10.38 7.90
CA ASN A 162 0.35 11.20 7.55
C ASN A 162 1.29 11.52 8.73
N THR A 163 1.01 10.96 9.90
CA THR A 163 1.82 11.05 11.12
C THR A 163 2.06 9.69 11.76
N THR A 164 1.59 8.61 11.15
CA THR A 164 1.76 7.26 11.66
C THR A 164 2.46 6.40 10.61
N GLY A 165 2.52 5.09 10.85
CA GLY A 165 3.09 4.16 9.87
C GLY A 165 4.60 4.27 9.69
N LEU A 166 5.10 3.46 8.76
CA LEU A 166 6.52 3.31 8.48
C LEU A 166 7.14 4.54 7.80
N ASP A 167 6.36 5.40 7.15
CA ASP A 167 6.81 6.67 6.57
C ASP A 167 7.15 7.71 7.66
N ALA A 168 6.35 7.80 8.72
CA ALA A 168 6.71 8.63 9.87
C ALA A 168 7.91 8.05 10.63
N VAL A 169 8.00 6.72 10.79
CA VAL A 169 9.19 6.07 11.39
C VAL A 169 10.47 6.37 10.58
N GLU A 170 10.38 6.46 9.25
CA GLU A 170 11.51 6.88 8.42
C GLU A 170 12.01 8.27 8.81
N HIS A 171 11.10 9.25 8.88
CA HIS A 171 11.46 10.61 9.28
C HIS A 171 12.13 10.63 10.66
N LEU A 172 11.59 9.89 11.62
CA LEU A 172 12.12 9.82 12.99
C LEU A 172 13.54 9.21 13.05
N LEU A 173 13.86 8.24 12.19
CA LEU A 173 15.14 7.54 12.18
C LEU A 173 16.21 8.16 11.27
N PHE A 174 15.81 8.89 10.22
CA PHE A 174 16.71 9.33 9.16
C PHE A 174 16.83 10.85 9.01
N ALA A 175 15.88 11.63 9.53
CA ALA A 175 15.96 13.08 9.44
C ALA A 175 17.09 13.66 10.30
N ALA A 176 17.58 14.84 9.90
CA ALA A 176 18.51 15.63 10.70
C ALA A 176 17.92 15.99 12.07
N ALA A 177 18.77 16.40 13.02
CA ALA A 177 18.34 16.76 14.38
C ALA A 177 17.45 18.02 14.40
N GLU A 178 17.59 18.88 13.40
CA GLU A 178 16.67 19.99 13.15
C GLU A 178 15.29 19.48 12.72
N ASN A 179 14.24 20.23 13.08
CA ASN A 179 12.92 19.98 12.51
C ASN A 179 12.77 20.63 11.12
N VAL A 180 11.79 20.17 10.37
CA VAL A 180 11.50 20.64 9.01
C VAL A 180 10.33 21.63 8.96
N CYS A 181 9.85 22.12 10.11
CA CYS A 181 8.76 23.08 10.15
C CYS A 181 9.21 24.49 9.76
N PRO A 182 8.37 25.28 9.06
CA PRO A 182 8.63 26.69 8.83
C PRO A 182 8.78 27.47 10.14
N ALA A 183 9.56 28.55 10.15
CA ALA A 183 9.81 29.36 11.35
C ALA A 183 8.55 29.96 12.00
N GLN A 184 7.48 30.15 11.22
CA GLN A 184 6.20 30.73 11.67
C GLN A 184 5.23 29.67 12.22
N VAL A 185 5.63 28.40 12.21
CA VAL A 185 4.80 27.26 12.60
C VAL A 185 5.42 26.64 13.86
N THR A 186 4.58 26.18 14.79
CA THR A 186 5.06 25.40 15.93
C THR A 186 5.71 24.11 15.41
N PRO A 187 6.81 23.62 16.00
CA PRO A 187 7.41 24.03 17.28
C PRO A 187 8.47 25.15 17.18
N ASN A 188 8.63 25.81 16.03
CA ASN A 188 9.61 26.88 15.87
C ASN A 188 9.09 28.24 16.33
N SER A 189 7.82 28.55 16.06
CA SER A 189 7.24 29.87 16.40
C SER A 189 7.15 30.16 17.89
N ASP A 190 7.15 29.12 18.74
CA ASP A 190 7.08 29.22 20.20
C ASP A 190 8.37 28.75 20.90
N GLY A 191 9.40 28.37 20.13
CA GLY A 191 10.68 27.89 20.65
C GLY A 191 10.62 26.51 21.32
N ALA A 192 9.53 25.75 21.15
CA ALA A 192 9.36 24.46 21.81
C ALA A 192 10.43 23.45 21.39
N TRP A 193 10.86 23.44 20.11
CA TRP A 193 11.91 22.53 19.64
C TRP A 193 13.27 22.83 20.29
N GLU A 194 13.66 24.11 20.30
CA GLU A 194 14.92 24.55 20.90
C GLU A 194 14.98 24.24 22.40
N ALA A 195 13.84 24.39 23.09
CA ALA A 195 13.74 24.12 24.52
C ALA A 195 13.96 22.64 24.91
N LEU A 196 13.73 21.70 23.99
CA LEU A 196 14.01 20.27 24.23
C LEU A 196 15.52 20.00 24.27
N GLY A 197 16.26 20.63 23.36
CA GLY A 197 17.66 20.29 23.10
C GLY A 197 17.82 18.93 22.40
N PRO A 198 19.02 18.64 21.88
CA PRO A 198 19.26 17.50 20.99
C PRO A 198 19.02 16.14 21.64
N ASP A 199 19.40 15.96 22.91
CA ASP A 199 19.30 14.68 23.60
C ASP A 199 17.83 14.28 23.89
N GLU A 200 16.99 15.26 24.23
CA GLU A 200 15.55 15.03 24.42
C GLU A 200 14.86 14.79 23.07
N VAL A 201 15.22 15.53 22.01
CA VAL A 201 14.71 15.27 20.66
C VAL A 201 15.03 13.84 20.22
N ALA A 202 16.27 13.38 20.44
CA ALA A 202 16.67 12.02 20.11
C ALA A 202 15.84 10.98 20.87
N ARG A 203 15.66 11.14 22.19
CA ARG A 203 14.81 10.25 23.00
C ARG A 203 13.36 10.24 22.52
N ARG A 204 12.75 11.42 22.32
CA ARG A 204 11.36 11.50 21.87
C ARG A 204 11.11 10.92 20.50
N ARG A 205 12.06 11.08 19.57
CA ARG A 205 11.94 10.46 18.24
C ARG A 205 11.93 8.94 18.34
N VAL A 206 12.75 8.36 19.22
CA VAL A 206 12.77 6.91 19.43
C VAL A 206 11.52 6.44 20.15
N ASP A 207 11.09 7.13 21.21
CA ASP A 207 9.83 6.82 21.91
C ASP A 207 8.64 6.83 20.93
N TYR A 208 8.58 7.84 20.08
CA TYR A 208 7.54 7.97 19.06
C TYR A 208 7.64 6.84 18.02
N ALA A 209 8.85 6.54 17.52
CA ALA A 209 9.05 5.45 16.57
C ALA A 209 8.62 4.08 17.14
N ARG A 210 8.81 3.86 18.45
CA ARG A 210 8.32 2.65 19.14
C ARG A 210 6.79 2.60 19.17
N VAL A 211 6.13 3.70 19.54
CA VAL A 211 4.66 3.79 19.51
C VAL A 211 4.14 3.48 18.10
N LEU A 212 4.74 4.08 17.07
CA LEU A 212 4.33 3.85 15.68
C LEU A 212 4.58 2.41 15.22
N THR A 213 5.71 1.81 15.59
CA THR A 213 6.02 0.42 15.23
C THR A 213 5.04 -0.55 15.90
N ALA A 214 4.61 -0.28 17.13
CA ALA A 214 3.53 -1.06 17.76
C ALA A 214 2.20 -0.93 17.00
N GLY A 215 1.85 0.27 16.53
CA GLY A 215 0.68 0.47 15.67
C GLY A 215 0.78 -0.28 14.34
N VAL A 216 1.96 -0.28 13.71
CA VAL A 216 2.23 -1.06 12.48
C VAL A 216 2.07 -2.56 12.74
N LEU A 217 2.55 -3.08 13.87
CA LEU A 217 2.37 -4.48 14.24
C LEU A 217 0.89 -4.84 14.39
N THR A 218 0.11 -4.00 15.08
CA THR A 218 -1.36 -4.18 15.17
C THR A 218 -2.01 -4.18 13.79
N ALA A 219 -1.66 -3.24 12.92
CA ALA A 219 -2.23 -3.17 11.57
C ALA A 219 -1.86 -4.39 10.70
N LEU A 220 -0.65 -4.94 10.86
CA LEU A 220 -0.22 -6.17 10.18
C LEU A 220 -0.92 -7.42 10.73
N ASP A 221 -1.17 -7.48 12.04
CA ASP A 221 -1.97 -8.53 12.67
C ASP A 221 -3.42 -8.48 12.19
N ASP A 222 -4.04 -7.29 12.21
CA ASP A 222 -5.40 -7.06 11.70
C ASP A 222 -5.52 -7.44 10.21
N ALA A 223 -4.55 -7.06 9.38
CA ALA A 223 -4.53 -7.46 7.97
C ALA A 223 -4.45 -8.99 7.81
N GLN A 224 -3.62 -9.68 8.60
CA GLN A 224 -3.56 -11.13 8.54
C GLN A 224 -4.85 -11.79 9.03
N ALA A 225 -5.43 -11.31 10.13
CA ALA A 225 -6.70 -11.79 10.64
C ALA A 225 -7.81 -11.64 9.59
N ARG A 226 -7.88 -10.50 8.88
CA ARG A 226 -8.85 -10.31 7.80
C ARG A 226 -8.68 -11.30 6.64
N PHE A 227 -7.44 -11.59 6.26
CA PHE A 227 -7.15 -12.53 5.18
C PHE A 227 -7.34 -14.00 5.54
N VAL A 228 -7.15 -14.37 6.81
CA VAL A 228 -7.12 -15.77 7.25
C VAL A 228 -8.32 -16.12 8.13
N GLU A 229 -8.56 -15.38 9.20
CA GLU A 229 -9.60 -15.69 10.19
C GLU A 229 -10.98 -15.26 9.72
N ASP A 230 -11.08 -14.06 9.14
CA ASP A 230 -12.33 -13.53 8.59
C ASP A 230 -12.60 -14.00 7.14
N GLY A 231 -11.73 -14.87 6.61
CA GLY A 231 -11.98 -15.63 5.38
C GLY A 231 -11.85 -14.83 4.08
N PHE A 232 -11.17 -13.68 4.05
CA PHE A 232 -11.05 -12.92 2.80
C PHE A 232 -10.31 -13.70 1.69
N SER A 233 -9.37 -14.58 2.05
CA SER A 233 -8.70 -15.45 1.06
C SER A 233 -9.69 -16.39 0.35
N GLU A 234 -10.60 -17.00 1.10
CA GLU A 234 -11.67 -17.86 0.61
C GLU A 234 -12.73 -17.06 -0.16
N ALA A 235 -13.06 -15.85 0.32
CA ALA A 235 -13.95 -14.92 -0.36
C ALA A 235 -13.40 -14.52 -1.74
N LEU A 236 -12.11 -14.26 -1.86
CA LEU A 236 -11.46 -13.95 -3.14
C LEU A 236 -11.55 -15.12 -4.13
N ALA A 237 -11.53 -16.36 -3.64
CA ALA A 237 -11.72 -17.58 -4.43
C ALA A 237 -13.20 -17.90 -4.72
N LEU A 238 -14.15 -17.10 -4.21
CA LEU A 238 -15.59 -17.35 -4.23
C LEU A 238 -16.02 -18.64 -3.50
N ASP A 239 -15.16 -19.16 -2.61
CA ASP A 239 -15.46 -20.32 -1.77
C ASP A 239 -16.19 -19.93 -0.47
N ASP A 240 -16.27 -18.63 -0.16
CA ASP A 240 -17.08 -18.08 0.94
C ASP A 240 -18.39 -17.44 0.41
N PRO A 241 -19.57 -17.83 0.94
CA PRO A 241 -20.85 -17.22 0.58
C PRO A 241 -20.97 -15.72 0.94
N ASN A 242 -20.11 -15.19 1.80
CA ASN A 242 -20.02 -13.77 2.15
C ASN A 242 -19.05 -12.99 1.25
N THR A 243 -18.57 -13.60 0.15
CA THR A 243 -17.69 -12.93 -0.80
C THR A 243 -18.28 -11.59 -1.28
N PRO A 244 -17.48 -10.51 -1.34
CA PRO A 244 -17.92 -9.25 -1.93
C PRO A 244 -17.99 -9.30 -3.47
N TYR A 245 -17.56 -10.40 -4.09
CA TYR A 245 -17.49 -10.57 -5.54
C TYR A 245 -18.71 -11.33 -6.09
N GLU A 246 -19.36 -10.75 -7.09
CA GLU A 246 -20.51 -11.33 -7.79
C GLU A 246 -20.10 -12.45 -8.77
N SER A 247 -18.82 -12.52 -9.16
CA SER A 247 -18.29 -13.53 -10.08
C SER A 247 -16.77 -13.67 -10.02
N GLU A 248 -16.22 -14.79 -10.49
CA GLU A 248 -14.77 -15.00 -10.65
C GLU A 248 -14.13 -13.90 -11.51
N GLN A 249 -14.83 -13.39 -12.53
CA GLN A 249 -14.33 -12.28 -13.35
C GLN A 249 -14.17 -10.99 -12.56
N GLN A 250 -15.03 -10.72 -11.58
CA GLN A 250 -14.93 -9.52 -10.75
C GLN A 250 -13.79 -9.65 -9.74
N ALA A 251 -13.62 -10.83 -9.12
CA ALA A 251 -12.47 -11.12 -8.27
C ALA A 251 -11.15 -11.01 -9.06
N LEU A 252 -11.13 -11.53 -10.28
CA LEU A 252 -9.99 -11.41 -11.19
C LEU A 252 -9.67 -9.95 -11.53
N ASN A 253 -10.69 -9.13 -11.80
CA ASN A 253 -10.49 -7.72 -12.08
C ASN A 253 -9.84 -7.02 -10.90
N ALA A 254 -10.24 -7.34 -9.65
CA ALA A 254 -9.58 -6.79 -8.47
C ALA A 254 -8.07 -7.13 -8.46
N VAL A 255 -7.70 -8.40 -8.73
CA VAL A 255 -6.29 -8.82 -8.86
C VAL A 255 -5.56 -8.04 -9.95
N TYR A 256 -6.21 -7.83 -11.11
CA TYR A 256 -5.63 -7.01 -12.19
C TYR A 256 -5.47 -5.53 -11.81
N ASP A 257 -6.44 -4.96 -11.09
CA ASP A 257 -6.39 -3.58 -10.62
C ASP A 257 -5.20 -3.38 -9.67
N ALA A 258 -4.98 -4.34 -8.76
CA ALA A 258 -3.80 -4.38 -7.89
C ALA A 258 -2.48 -4.45 -8.70
N LEU A 259 -2.42 -5.29 -9.73
CA LEU A 259 -1.25 -5.36 -10.62
C LEU A 259 -1.00 -4.05 -11.39
N PHE A 260 -2.06 -3.28 -11.67
CA PHE A 260 -1.95 -2.00 -12.38
C PHE A 260 -1.29 -0.89 -11.53
N TYR A 261 -1.12 -1.12 -10.22
CA TYR A 261 -0.27 -0.29 -9.35
C TYR A 261 1.14 -0.10 -9.94
N LEU A 262 1.70 -1.12 -10.60
CA LEU A 262 3.02 -1.02 -11.26
C LEU A 262 3.07 0.14 -12.27
N GLU A 263 1.98 0.34 -13.02
CA GLU A 263 1.91 1.37 -14.06
C GLU A 263 1.65 2.76 -13.46
N LEU A 264 0.70 2.85 -12.52
CA LEU A 264 0.23 4.13 -11.99
C LEU A 264 1.09 4.68 -10.85
N SER A 265 1.59 3.80 -9.99
CA SER A 265 2.34 4.18 -8.80
C SER A 265 3.83 3.95 -9.03
N THR A 266 4.28 2.72 -9.27
CA THR A 266 5.72 2.43 -9.38
C THR A 266 6.37 3.14 -10.56
N LYS A 267 5.78 3.07 -11.76
CA LYS A 267 6.33 3.71 -12.96
C LYS A 267 6.04 5.21 -12.97
N ASP A 268 4.77 5.61 -12.88
CA ASP A 268 4.40 7.03 -13.03
C ASP A 268 4.83 7.87 -11.81
N LYS A 269 4.47 7.49 -10.58
CA LYS A 269 4.73 8.29 -9.37
C LYS A 269 6.14 8.12 -8.79
N LYS A 270 6.61 6.88 -8.60
CA LYS A 270 7.89 6.61 -7.90
C LYS A 270 9.13 6.77 -8.79
N LEU A 271 8.95 6.70 -10.11
CA LEU A 271 10.06 6.80 -11.07
C LEU A 271 9.92 8.00 -12.02
N ALA A 272 8.84 8.10 -12.78
CA ALA A 272 8.72 9.12 -13.83
C ALA A 272 8.61 10.53 -13.26
N THR A 273 7.85 10.74 -12.19
CA THR A 273 7.72 12.07 -11.55
C THR A 273 9.03 12.61 -11.02
N PRO A 274 9.79 11.89 -10.16
CA PRO A 274 11.08 12.39 -9.68
C PRO A 274 12.10 12.66 -10.80
N LEU A 275 12.05 11.90 -11.89
CA LEU A 275 12.91 12.06 -13.05
C LEU A 275 12.48 13.19 -14.00
N GLY A 276 11.42 13.93 -13.68
CA GLY A 276 10.91 15.01 -14.53
C GLY A 276 10.24 14.53 -15.83
N LEU A 277 9.92 13.24 -15.92
CA LEU A 277 9.31 12.63 -17.11
C LEU A 277 7.78 12.74 -17.10
N ARG A 278 7.18 13.05 -15.94
CA ARG A 278 5.73 13.15 -15.76
C ARG A 278 5.38 14.05 -14.56
N ASP A 279 4.34 14.86 -14.67
CA ASP A 279 3.74 15.61 -13.54
C ASP A 279 4.74 16.38 -12.66
N CYS A 280 5.82 16.90 -13.25
CA CYS A 280 6.88 17.65 -12.58
C CYS A 280 7.00 19.05 -13.20
N GLY A 281 7.08 20.10 -12.37
CA GLY A 281 7.19 21.49 -12.81
C GLY A 281 8.61 21.92 -13.21
N GLU A 282 9.60 21.05 -12.99
CA GLU A 282 11.02 21.31 -13.19
C GLU A 282 11.69 20.25 -14.07
N THR A 283 13.02 20.32 -14.23
CA THR A 283 13.78 19.33 -15.01
C THR A 283 13.83 17.96 -14.31
N ILE A 284 13.87 17.97 -12.98
CA ILE A 284 13.72 16.81 -12.09
C ILE A 284 12.97 17.30 -10.85
N CYS A 285 12.24 16.41 -10.18
CA CYS A 285 11.49 16.72 -8.96
C CYS A 285 12.03 15.87 -7.79
N PRO A 286 13.20 16.20 -7.24
CA PRO A 286 13.86 15.37 -6.21
C PRO A 286 13.03 15.26 -4.92
N ASP A 287 12.20 16.27 -4.61
CA ASP A 287 11.34 16.26 -3.43
C ASP A 287 10.19 15.24 -3.54
N ASP A 288 9.88 14.76 -4.75
CA ASP A 288 8.89 13.70 -4.98
C ASP A 288 9.48 12.28 -4.84
N ILE A 289 10.77 12.15 -4.54
CA ILE A 289 11.41 10.85 -4.32
C ILE A 289 10.83 10.20 -3.06
N GLU A 290 10.19 9.03 -3.23
CA GLU A 290 9.85 8.15 -2.12
C GLU A 290 11.11 7.76 -1.35
N HIS A 291 11.04 7.84 -0.02
CA HIS A 291 12.16 7.53 0.87
C HIS A 291 13.41 8.39 0.67
N LEU A 292 13.21 9.68 0.36
CA LEU A 292 14.32 10.64 0.22
C LEU A 292 15.22 10.67 1.48
N PRO A 293 14.72 10.68 2.72
CA PRO A 293 15.57 10.72 3.92
C PRO A 293 16.47 9.49 4.06
N SER A 294 15.95 8.28 3.83
CA SER A 294 16.72 7.03 3.99
C SER A 294 17.54 6.62 2.76
N GLY A 295 17.29 7.26 1.61
CA GLY A 295 17.85 6.91 0.31
C GLY A 295 17.34 5.56 -0.24
N PHE A 296 16.16 5.12 0.20
CA PHE A 296 15.66 3.76 -0.04
C PHE A 296 14.76 3.60 -1.27
N GLY A 297 14.51 4.66 -2.06
CA GLY A 297 13.58 4.62 -3.19
C GLY A 297 13.89 3.57 -4.27
N GLY A 298 15.17 3.39 -4.64
CA GLY A 298 15.57 2.36 -5.61
C GLY A 298 15.29 0.92 -5.14
N PRO A 299 15.77 0.52 -3.94
CA PRO A 299 15.41 -0.74 -3.32
C PRO A 299 13.90 -0.97 -3.15
N ALA A 300 13.13 0.07 -2.80
CA ALA A 300 11.67 0.01 -2.70
C ALA A 300 11.02 -0.36 -4.05
N ILE A 301 11.41 0.30 -5.15
CA ILE A 301 10.95 -0.04 -6.50
C ILE A 301 11.30 -1.49 -6.86
N ALA A 302 12.50 -1.96 -6.51
CA ALA A 302 12.89 -3.36 -6.76
C ALA A 302 12.03 -4.35 -5.97
N ALA A 303 11.65 -4.02 -4.74
CA ALA A 303 10.73 -4.81 -3.92
C ALA A 303 9.30 -4.81 -4.48
N ASN A 304 8.77 -3.67 -4.93
CA ASN A 304 7.50 -3.60 -5.69
C ASN A 304 7.52 -4.56 -6.88
N LEU A 305 8.58 -4.57 -7.68
CA LEU A 305 8.71 -5.48 -8.83
C LEU A 305 8.74 -6.96 -8.43
N ALA A 306 9.35 -7.28 -7.28
CA ALA A 306 9.33 -8.64 -6.74
C ALA A 306 7.91 -9.04 -6.26
N GLY A 307 7.19 -8.14 -5.60
CA GLY A 307 5.78 -8.33 -5.22
C GLY A 307 4.87 -8.50 -6.43
N PHE A 308 5.06 -7.69 -7.47
CA PHE A 308 4.31 -7.76 -8.72
C PHE A 308 4.50 -9.12 -9.35
N ARG A 309 5.76 -9.58 -9.47
CA ARG A 309 6.06 -10.90 -10.01
C ARG A 309 5.39 -12.00 -9.17
N ALA A 310 5.42 -11.89 -7.84
CA ALA A 310 4.81 -12.88 -6.96
C ALA A 310 3.29 -12.97 -7.20
N LEU A 311 2.58 -11.83 -7.27
CA LEU A 311 1.14 -11.81 -7.53
C LEU A 311 0.80 -12.26 -8.97
N TYR A 312 1.52 -11.75 -9.96
CA TYR A 312 1.32 -12.07 -11.38
C TYR A 312 1.51 -13.56 -11.70
N THR A 313 2.39 -14.23 -10.96
CA THR A 313 2.69 -15.66 -11.16
C THR A 313 2.00 -16.57 -10.14
N GLY A 314 1.32 -16.03 -9.13
CA GLY A 314 0.88 -16.81 -7.95
C GLY A 314 2.05 -17.50 -7.22
N GLN A 315 3.24 -16.87 -7.22
CA GLN A 315 4.54 -17.47 -6.85
C GLN A 315 4.84 -18.82 -7.58
N ASP A 316 4.50 -18.87 -8.88
CA ASP A 316 4.61 -20.00 -9.83
C ASP A 316 3.73 -21.24 -9.50
N GLY A 317 2.46 -21.04 -9.14
CA GLY A 317 1.51 -22.09 -8.73
C GLY A 317 1.96 -22.80 -7.45
N ALA A 318 2.58 -22.05 -6.53
CA ALA A 318 3.35 -22.51 -5.38
C ALA A 318 4.10 -23.86 -5.60
N ARG A 319 4.85 -23.97 -6.71
CA ARG A 319 5.67 -25.12 -7.16
C ARG A 319 4.87 -26.35 -7.65
N ARG A 320 4.20 -26.28 -8.83
CA ARG A 320 3.63 -27.41 -9.62
C ARG A 320 3.12 -28.61 -8.79
N GLY A 321 1.89 -28.68 -8.27
CA GLY A 321 1.38 -29.94 -7.68
C GLY A 321 2.35 -30.66 -6.72
N ARG A 322 2.32 -30.35 -5.43
CA ARG A 322 3.25 -30.95 -4.44
C ARG A 322 3.20 -32.47 -4.31
N SER A 323 2.31 -33.18 -5.00
CA SER A 323 2.52 -34.54 -5.52
C SER A 323 1.33 -34.94 -6.41
N ALA A 324 1.58 -35.36 -7.66
CA ALA A 324 0.86 -36.53 -8.11
C ALA A 324 1.36 -37.68 -7.21
N GLY A 325 0.68 -37.92 -6.11
CA GLY A 325 1.08 -38.88 -5.08
C GLY A 325 0.18 -38.79 -3.88
#